data_AF-A0AB34I2R3-F1
#
_entry.id   AF-A0AB34I2R3-F1
#
_cell.length_a   1.000
_cell.length_b   1.000
_cell.length_c   1.000
_cell.angle_alpha   90.00
_cell.angle_beta   90.00
_cell.angle_gamma   90.00
#
_symmetry.space_group_name_H-M   'P 1'
#
loop_
_entity.id
_entity.type
_entity.pdbx_description
1 polymer ?
#
loop_
_entity_poly.entity_id
_entity_poly.type
_entity_poly.pdbx_seq_one_letter_code
_entity_poly.pdbx_strand_id
1 'polypeptide(L)'
;MPAISCVSLELRSESFPSQVLRACSAFQQSLDFSMTMSQLLDHVAILFFCVLKASSLHTFTAAVYEHAVILPNATLIPVSHEEALLLINQNLDLLEGAITSASKQGAHIIVTPEDGIYGFNFSRESIYPYLEDIPDPQVNWIPCNNPDRFGHTPVQERLSCLAKDNSIYVVANIGDKKPCNTSDPHCPPDGRYQYNTDVVFDSEGKLVARYHKQNLFLGEDEFNAPKEPEVVTFNTTFGKFGIFTCFDILFHDPAVTLVKDFHVDTILFPTAWMNVLPHLSAIEFHSAWAMGMGVNFLASNLHYPSKKMTGSGIYAPDSPRAFHYDMKTEEGKLLLSQLASHPHPTAVVNWTSYASGIEAPSMGNQEFKGTIFFDEFTFLELKGVAGNYTVCQKDLCCHLSYRMSEKRSDEVYVLGAFDGLHTVEGSYYLQICTLLKCKTTDLHTCGDSVETASTRFEMFSLSGTFETQYVFPEVLLSEIQLAPGEFQVSSDGRLYSQKPLSGPILTVTLFGRLYEKDSSPNAFSDLMAQVLRVMLIVVIPIVYSLGW
;
A
#
# COMPACT_ATOMS: atom_id res chain seq x y z
N MET A 1 -9.90 -74.04 -41.12
CA MET A 1 -11.29 -74.57 -41.06
C MET A 1 -11.63 -74.79 -39.60
N PRO A 2 -12.85 -74.45 -39.10
CA PRO A 2 -13.88 -73.59 -39.69
C PRO A 2 -13.56 -72.10 -39.42
N ALA A 3 -14.09 -71.04 -40.05
CA ALA A 3 -15.27 -70.73 -40.88
C ALA A 3 -16.32 -69.86 -40.14
N ILE A 4 -16.79 -68.82 -40.86
CA ILE A 4 -17.91 -67.87 -40.56
C ILE A 4 -17.53 -66.83 -39.47
N SER A 5 -17.69 -65.50 -39.63
CA SER A 5 -18.19 -64.66 -40.74
C SER A 5 -17.53 -63.26 -40.78
N CYS A 6 -17.79 -62.46 -41.83
CA CYS A 6 -17.63 -61.00 -41.86
C CYS A 6 -19.00 -60.32 -42.02
N VAL A 7 -19.21 -59.13 -41.43
CA VAL A 7 -20.27 -58.19 -41.83
C VAL A 7 -19.73 -56.75 -41.91
N SER A 8 -19.68 -56.28 -43.16
CA SER A 8 -19.73 -54.93 -43.75
C SER A 8 -19.91 -53.66 -42.89
N LEU A 9 -19.15 -52.60 -43.29
CA LEU A 9 -19.49 -51.16 -43.51
C LEU A 9 -20.42 -50.41 -42.50
N GLU A 10 -20.28 -49.10 -42.20
CA GLU A 10 -19.82 -47.97 -43.04
C GLU A 10 -19.36 -46.72 -42.23
N LEU A 11 -18.86 -45.71 -42.96
CA LEU A 11 -18.16 -44.44 -42.63
C LEU A 11 -18.73 -43.41 -41.61
N ARG A 12 -17.78 -42.65 -40.99
CA ARG A 12 -17.84 -41.23 -40.47
C ARG A 12 -18.72 -40.97 -39.21
N SER A 13 -18.48 -39.98 -38.34
CA SER A 13 -17.52 -38.83 -38.24
C SER A 13 -17.40 -38.31 -36.79
N GLU A 14 -16.26 -37.67 -36.42
CA GLU A 14 -16.10 -36.71 -35.28
C GLU A 14 -16.37 -37.23 -33.82
N SER A 15 -15.85 -36.69 -32.72
CA SER A 15 -14.60 -35.95 -32.41
C SER A 15 -14.38 -35.89 -30.87
N PHE A 16 -13.12 -35.98 -30.41
CA PHE A 16 -12.63 -35.79 -29.01
C PHE A 16 -12.97 -36.82 -27.90
N PRO A 17 -12.14 -36.94 -26.80
CA PRO A 17 -11.99 -38.21 -26.09
C PRO A 17 -12.23 -38.22 -24.55
N SER A 18 -12.31 -39.45 -24.04
CA SER A 18 -11.89 -39.94 -22.71
C SER A 18 -12.44 -39.30 -21.41
N GLN A 19 -13.36 -40.03 -20.77
CA GLN A 19 -13.19 -40.43 -19.36
C GLN A 19 -13.03 -41.97 -19.36
N VAL A 20 -12.02 -42.56 -18.72
CA VAL A 20 -11.83 -42.73 -17.26
C VAL A 20 -12.93 -43.59 -16.64
N LEU A 21 -12.54 -44.53 -15.76
CA LEU A 21 -13.34 -45.53 -15.04
C LEU A 21 -13.88 -46.72 -15.85
N ARG A 22 -13.19 -47.87 -15.72
CA ARG A 22 -13.70 -49.06 -15.00
C ARG A 22 -12.59 -50.08 -14.74
N ALA A 23 -12.77 -50.90 -13.70
CA ALA A 23 -11.86 -51.97 -13.26
C ALA A 23 -10.44 -51.50 -12.83
N CYS A 24 -10.33 -50.53 -11.91
CA CYS A 24 -10.35 -50.84 -10.47
C CYS A 24 -11.39 -51.88 -10.04
N SER A 25 -11.00 -53.16 -10.02
CA SER A 25 -11.81 -54.24 -9.42
C SER A 25 -10.93 -55.42 -8.99
N ALA A 26 -10.08 -55.21 -7.98
CA ALA A 26 -9.56 -56.23 -7.06
C ALA A 26 -8.55 -55.59 -6.08
N PHE A 27 -9.04 -54.74 -5.18
CA PHE A 27 -8.29 -54.51 -3.95
C PHE A 27 -8.40 -55.77 -3.08
N GLN A 28 -7.33 -56.07 -2.32
CA GLN A 28 -7.37 -56.87 -1.10
C GLN A 28 -7.30 -58.42 -1.21
N GLN A 29 -6.12 -58.96 -1.57
CA GLN A 29 -5.39 -59.93 -0.71
C GLN A 29 -3.95 -60.24 -1.19
N SER A 30 -3.06 -60.50 -0.20
CA SER A 30 -1.65 -60.99 -0.27
C SER A 30 -0.61 -60.23 -1.11
N LEU A 31 0.48 -59.82 -0.44
CA LEU A 31 1.77 -59.52 -1.07
C LEU A 31 2.38 -60.80 -1.67
N ASP A 32 3.01 -60.73 -2.85
CA ASP A 32 4.29 -61.43 -3.10
C ASP A 32 5.03 -61.03 -4.39
N PHE A 33 6.24 -61.56 -4.55
CA PHE A 33 7.33 -61.20 -5.48
C PHE A 33 7.06 -60.94 -6.99
N SER A 34 7.97 -60.11 -7.53
CA SER A 34 8.30 -59.84 -8.95
C SER A 34 7.48 -58.78 -9.70
N MET A 35 8.18 -57.72 -10.13
CA MET A 35 7.70 -56.71 -11.08
C MET A 35 8.78 -56.47 -12.14
N THR A 36 8.34 -56.18 -13.36
CA THR A 36 9.24 -55.92 -14.51
C THR A 36 9.44 -54.42 -14.74
N MET A 37 10.56 -54.03 -15.37
CA MET A 37 10.92 -52.62 -15.62
C MET A 37 9.84 -51.78 -16.31
N SER A 38 8.95 -52.40 -17.11
CA SER A 38 7.82 -51.70 -17.75
C SER A 38 6.80 -51.16 -16.74
N GLN A 39 6.53 -51.90 -15.67
CA GLN A 39 5.53 -51.52 -14.67
C GLN A 39 6.04 -50.42 -13.72
N LEU A 40 7.36 -50.29 -13.60
CA LEU A 40 7.98 -49.18 -12.86
C LEU A 40 7.76 -47.84 -13.57
N LEU A 41 7.81 -47.82 -14.91
CA LEU A 41 7.58 -46.63 -15.73
C LEU A 41 6.15 -46.10 -15.61
N ASP A 42 5.14 -46.97 -15.65
CA ASP A 42 3.74 -46.56 -15.48
C ASP A 42 3.45 -46.05 -14.06
N HIS A 43 4.06 -46.64 -13.02
CA HIS A 43 3.91 -46.14 -11.65
C HIS A 43 4.67 -44.84 -11.40
N VAL A 44 5.83 -44.63 -12.02
CA VAL A 44 6.51 -43.32 -12.00
C VAL A 44 5.71 -42.27 -12.77
N ALA A 45 5.08 -42.60 -13.90
CA ALA A 45 4.22 -41.69 -14.64
C ALA A 45 2.94 -41.32 -13.86
N ILE A 46 2.33 -42.28 -13.15
CA ILE A 46 1.20 -42.01 -12.25
C ILE A 46 1.66 -41.20 -11.03
N LEU A 47 2.84 -41.46 -10.45
CA LEU A 47 3.42 -40.57 -9.44
C LEU A 47 3.66 -39.17 -10.01
N PHE A 48 4.08 -39.03 -11.28
CA PHE A 48 4.26 -37.73 -11.94
C PHE A 48 2.95 -36.97 -12.16
N PHE A 49 1.80 -37.67 -12.24
CA PHE A 49 0.46 -37.07 -12.21
C PHE A 49 -0.08 -36.85 -10.79
N CYS A 50 0.41 -37.61 -9.79
CA CYS A 50 0.08 -37.44 -8.37
C CYS A 50 1.03 -36.48 -7.62
N VAL A 51 2.15 -36.07 -8.22
CA VAL A 51 2.86 -34.84 -7.86
C VAL A 51 1.97 -33.68 -8.32
N LEU A 52 1.05 -33.39 -7.40
CA LEU A 52 0.22 -32.21 -7.31
C LEU A 52 0.75 -31.06 -8.18
N LYS A 53 0.01 -30.76 -9.25
CA LYS A 53 -0.30 -29.34 -9.49
C LYS A 53 -0.95 -28.86 -8.20
N ALA A 54 -0.16 -28.23 -7.33
CA ALA A 54 -0.69 -27.31 -6.34
C ALA A 54 -1.50 -26.29 -7.15
N SER A 55 -2.83 -26.42 -7.08
CA SER A 55 -3.73 -25.65 -7.93
C SER A 55 -3.71 -24.21 -7.42
N SER A 56 -2.87 -23.38 -8.03
CA SER A 56 -2.88 -21.94 -7.83
C SER A 56 -4.32 -21.44 -7.96
N LEU A 57 -4.84 -20.85 -6.91
CA LEU A 57 -6.18 -20.28 -6.91
C LEU A 57 -6.20 -19.13 -7.92
N HIS A 58 -7.30 -18.99 -8.65
CA HIS A 58 -7.49 -17.84 -9.56
C HIS A 58 -7.92 -16.59 -8.80
N THR A 59 -8.57 -16.77 -7.65
CA THR A 59 -9.06 -15.72 -6.78
C THR A 59 -8.91 -16.12 -5.31
N PHE A 60 -8.81 -15.12 -4.44
CA PHE A 60 -8.85 -15.30 -2.99
C PHE A 60 -9.76 -14.24 -2.36
N THR A 61 -10.20 -14.49 -1.13
CA THR A 61 -10.92 -13.49 -0.33
C THR A 61 -9.92 -12.79 0.59
N ALA A 62 -9.74 -11.50 0.39
CA ALA A 62 -8.98 -10.62 1.26
C ALA A 62 -9.88 -10.06 2.38
N ALA A 63 -9.26 -9.80 3.54
CA ALA A 63 -9.86 -9.01 4.61
C ALA A 63 -8.88 -7.93 5.11
N VAL A 64 -9.43 -6.80 5.55
CA VAL A 64 -8.70 -5.76 6.29
C VAL A 64 -9.55 -5.30 7.47
N TYR A 65 -8.92 -4.93 8.58
CA TYR A 65 -9.61 -4.47 9.78
C TYR A 65 -9.16 -3.07 10.19
N GLU A 66 -10.08 -2.10 10.07
CA GLU A 66 -9.92 -0.79 10.68
C GLU A 66 -10.07 -0.93 12.20
N HIS A 67 -9.02 -0.62 12.98
CA HIS A 67 -8.98 -0.95 14.42
C HIS A 67 -9.07 0.28 15.31
N ALA A 68 -10.08 0.32 16.19
CA ALA A 68 -10.18 1.28 17.27
C ALA A 68 -9.23 0.86 18.42
N VAL A 69 -7.97 1.26 18.32
CA VAL A 69 -6.90 0.81 19.22
C VAL A 69 -7.09 1.30 20.66
N ILE A 70 -6.94 0.38 21.61
CA ILE A 70 -6.85 0.69 23.04
C ILE A 70 -5.44 1.22 23.28
N LEU A 71 -5.33 2.53 23.51
CA LEU A 71 -4.06 3.21 23.77
C LEU A 71 -3.59 3.03 25.23
N PRO A 72 -2.27 3.03 25.48
CA PRO A 72 -1.72 3.06 26.83
C PRO A 72 -2.08 4.39 27.52
N ASN A 73 -2.21 4.35 28.85
CA ASN A 73 -2.25 5.56 29.65
C ASN A 73 -0.92 6.31 29.54
N ALA A 74 -0.96 7.64 29.44
CA ALA A 74 0.25 8.46 29.43
C ALA A 74 0.98 8.39 30.79
N THR A 75 2.14 7.74 30.82
CA THR A 75 3.02 7.64 32.00
C THR A 75 4.36 8.35 31.77
N LEU A 76 4.95 8.87 32.85
CA LEU A 76 6.30 9.48 32.84
C LEU A 76 7.44 8.45 32.99
N ILE A 77 7.10 7.20 33.27
CA ILE A 77 8.03 6.10 33.56
C ILE A 77 7.57 4.92 32.69
N PRO A 78 8.50 4.15 32.07
CA PRO A 78 8.16 2.91 31.38
C PRO A 78 7.38 1.94 32.29
N VAL A 79 6.36 1.32 31.73
CA VAL A 79 5.58 0.27 32.41
C VAL A 79 6.40 -1.02 32.53
N SER A 80 5.93 -1.97 33.35
CA SER A 80 6.48 -3.33 33.34
C SER A 80 6.12 -4.08 32.05
N HIS A 81 6.89 -5.12 31.72
CA HIS A 81 6.57 -6.01 30.59
C HIS A 81 5.21 -6.72 30.79
N GLU A 82 4.82 -7.01 32.04
CA GLU A 82 3.52 -7.62 32.38
C GLU A 82 2.35 -6.66 32.08
N GLU A 83 2.48 -5.37 32.41
CA GLU A 83 1.48 -4.33 32.09
C GLU A 83 1.41 -4.05 30.59
N ALA A 84 2.56 -4.02 29.89
CA ALA A 84 2.61 -3.89 28.45
C ALA A 84 1.91 -5.06 27.74
N LEU A 85 2.21 -6.29 28.16
CA LEU A 85 1.60 -7.50 27.64
C LEU A 85 0.10 -7.59 27.95
N LEU A 86 -0.37 -7.03 29.07
CA LEU A 86 -1.80 -6.93 29.36
C LEU A 86 -2.53 -6.03 28.35
N LEU A 87 -1.98 -4.86 28.01
CA LEU A 87 -2.55 -3.97 27.00
C LEU A 87 -2.53 -4.60 25.61
N ILE A 88 -1.40 -5.21 25.22
CA ILE A 88 -1.27 -5.92 23.95
C ILE A 88 -2.36 -7.00 23.84
N ASN A 89 -2.59 -7.78 24.91
CA ASN A 89 -3.64 -8.79 24.91
C ASN A 89 -5.05 -8.22 24.80
N GLN A 90 -5.36 -7.06 25.39
CA GLN A 90 -6.66 -6.39 25.22
C GLN A 90 -6.91 -5.99 23.76
N ASN A 91 -5.89 -5.50 23.05
CA ASN A 91 -6.00 -5.24 21.61
C ASN A 91 -6.10 -6.56 20.81
N LEU A 92 -5.30 -7.58 21.13
CA LEU A 92 -5.36 -8.89 20.47
C LEU A 92 -6.72 -9.59 20.68
N ASP A 93 -7.43 -9.37 21.80
CA ASP A 93 -8.80 -9.88 22.01
C ASP A 93 -9.79 -9.31 20.98
N LEU A 94 -9.64 -8.02 20.61
CA LEU A 94 -10.46 -7.36 19.59
C LEU A 94 -10.08 -7.83 18.18
N LEU A 95 -8.77 -7.92 17.89
CA LEU A 95 -8.25 -8.42 16.62
C LEU A 95 -8.62 -9.91 16.40
N GLU A 96 -8.61 -10.73 17.44
CA GLU A 96 -9.08 -12.13 17.40
C GLU A 96 -10.55 -12.22 16.96
N GLY A 97 -11.40 -11.31 17.42
CA GLY A 97 -12.79 -11.19 16.96
C GLY A 97 -12.89 -10.91 15.46
N ALA A 98 -12.06 -10.00 14.93
CA ALA A 98 -11.99 -9.69 13.50
C ALA A 98 -11.43 -10.85 12.66
N ILE A 99 -10.31 -11.45 13.08
CA ILE A 99 -9.66 -12.60 12.43
C ILE A 99 -10.62 -13.79 12.35
N THR A 100 -11.26 -14.13 13.47
CA THR A 100 -12.25 -15.22 13.55
C THR A 100 -13.47 -14.95 12.68
N SER A 101 -13.94 -13.70 12.63
CA SER A 101 -15.06 -13.29 11.78
C SER A 101 -14.70 -13.36 10.28
N ALA A 102 -13.48 -12.99 9.91
CA ALA A 102 -12.98 -13.05 8.55
C ALA A 102 -12.82 -14.51 8.07
N SER A 103 -12.20 -15.37 8.88
CA SER A 103 -12.05 -16.81 8.59
C SER A 103 -13.40 -17.50 8.41
N LYS A 104 -14.39 -17.23 9.29
CA LYS A 104 -15.78 -17.74 9.14
C LYS A 104 -16.48 -17.30 7.85
N GLN A 105 -16.02 -16.21 7.23
CA GLN A 105 -16.51 -15.70 5.94
C GLN A 105 -15.62 -16.13 4.75
N GLY A 106 -14.63 -17.01 4.98
CA GLY A 106 -13.77 -17.56 3.94
C GLY A 106 -12.62 -16.65 3.51
N ALA A 107 -12.22 -15.67 4.34
CA ALA A 107 -11.01 -14.90 4.12
C ALA A 107 -9.77 -15.83 4.14
N HIS A 108 -8.87 -15.63 3.19
CA HIS A 108 -7.62 -16.39 3.06
C HIS A 108 -6.46 -15.65 3.77
N ILE A 109 -6.58 -14.32 3.86
CA ILE A 109 -5.64 -13.42 4.52
C ILE A 109 -6.42 -12.27 5.17
N ILE A 110 -5.98 -11.84 6.34
CA ILE A 110 -6.44 -10.63 7.02
C ILE A 110 -5.23 -9.74 7.37
N VAL A 111 -5.36 -8.45 7.09
CA VAL A 111 -4.42 -7.42 7.55
C VAL A 111 -5.02 -6.67 8.73
N THR A 112 -4.20 -6.39 9.75
CA THR A 112 -4.50 -5.46 10.85
C THR A 112 -3.56 -4.24 10.79
N PRO A 113 -3.88 -3.12 11.45
CA PRO A 113 -3.13 -1.88 11.26
C PRO A 113 -1.73 -1.82 11.89
N GLU A 114 -0.98 -0.81 11.47
CA GLU A 114 0.22 -0.32 12.16
C GLU A 114 -0.12 0.11 13.60
N ASP A 115 0.77 -0.15 14.55
CA ASP A 115 0.61 0.15 15.97
C ASP A 115 -0.67 -0.42 16.63
N GLY A 116 -1.39 -1.31 15.94
CA GLY A 116 -2.72 -1.79 16.34
C GLY A 116 -2.78 -2.57 17.65
N ILE A 117 -1.63 -2.93 18.24
CA ILE A 117 -1.56 -3.63 19.53
C ILE A 117 -1.06 -2.78 20.70
N TYR A 118 -0.37 -1.66 20.46
CA TYR A 118 0.24 -0.84 21.53
C TYR A 118 0.13 0.69 21.35
N GLY A 119 -0.28 1.20 20.18
CA GLY A 119 -0.43 2.65 19.91
C GLY A 119 0.86 3.39 19.52
N PHE A 120 0.80 4.72 19.44
CA PHE A 120 1.80 5.55 18.75
C PHE A 120 2.38 6.70 19.62
N ASN A 121 2.42 6.53 20.94
CA ASN A 121 2.82 7.60 21.88
C ASN A 121 3.98 7.13 22.79
N PHE A 122 5.17 6.90 22.23
CA PHE A 122 6.30 6.37 22.99
C PHE A 122 7.58 7.20 22.91
N SER A 123 8.55 6.78 23.72
CA SER A 123 9.97 7.07 23.57
C SER A 123 10.72 5.73 23.51
N ARG A 124 12.00 5.76 23.18
CA ARG A 124 12.84 4.55 23.16
C ARG A 124 12.81 3.74 24.47
N GLU A 125 12.60 4.40 25.61
CA GLU A 125 12.50 3.74 26.90
C GLU A 125 11.09 3.21 27.20
N SER A 126 10.03 3.94 26.83
CA SER A 126 8.66 3.52 27.14
C SER A 126 8.10 2.47 26.18
N ILE A 127 8.59 2.37 24.94
CA ILE A 127 8.23 1.27 24.02
C ILE A 127 8.91 -0.05 24.42
N TYR A 128 10.10 -0.02 25.02
CA TYR A 128 10.93 -1.21 25.26
C TYR A 128 10.21 -2.40 25.95
N PRO A 129 9.29 -2.21 26.91
CA PRO A 129 8.48 -3.29 27.51
C PRO A 129 7.54 -4.01 26.53
N TYR A 130 7.17 -3.38 25.41
CA TYR A 130 6.26 -3.90 24.39
C TYR A 130 6.98 -4.71 23.28
N LEU A 131 8.32 -4.61 23.20
CA LEU A 131 9.12 -5.21 22.13
C LEU A 131 9.46 -6.69 22.40
N GLU A 132 9.49 -7.51 21.36
CA GLU A 132 10.03 -8.89 21.37
C GLU A 132 11.25 -9.01 20.46
N ASP A 133 12.09 -10.04 20.61
CA ASP A 133 13.13 -10.34 19.62
C ASP A 133 12.52 -11.26 18.55
N ILE A 134 12.22 -10.70 17.38
CA ILE A 134 11.54 -11.40 16.27
C ILE A 134 12.60 -12.00 15.34
N PRO A 135 12.69 -13.34 15.20
CA PRO A 135 13.74 -13.96 14.41
C PRO A 135 13.48 -13.80 12.89
N ASP A 136 14.51 -14.05 12.08
CA ASP A 136 14.35 -14.11 10.62
C ASP A 136 13.47 -15.31 10.22
N PRO A 137 12.46 -15.16 9.33
CA PRO A 137 11.58 -16.25 8.89
C PRO A 137 12.31 -17.52 8.38
N GLN A 138 13.56 -17.40 7.89
CA GLN A 138 14.40 -18.53 7.48
C GLN A 138 14.66 -19.55 8.60
N VAL A 139 14.49 -19.17 9.88
CA VAL A 139 14.57 -20.13 11.00
C VAL A 139 13.48 -21.21 10.95
N ASN A 140 12.45 -21.05 10.10
CA ASN A 140 11.35 -21.99 9.88
C ASN A 140 10.67 -22.37 11.20
N TRP A 141 9.85 -21.46 11.74
CA TRP A 141 9.26 -21.57 13.06
C TRP A 141 7.75 -21.31 13.04
N ILE A 142 7.02 -22.17 13.76
CA ILE A 142 5.62 -22.01 14.12
C ILE A 142 5.59 -21.80 15.63
N PRO A 143 5.50 -20.55 16.13
CA PRO A 143 5.47 -20.26 17.56
C PRO A 143 4.43 -21.10 18.31
N CYS A 144 3.21 -21.22 17.79
CA CYS A 144 2.11 -21.99 18.40
C CYS A 144 2.39 -23.50 18.58
N ASN A 145 3.41 -24.05 17.90
CA ASN A 145 3.80 -25.46 18.02
C ASN A 145 5.09 -25.64 18.86
N ASN A 146 5.86 -24.58 19.09
CA ASN A 146 7.16 -24.62 19.75
C ASN A 146 7.51 -23.23 20.34
N PRO A 147 6.77 -22.75 21.35
CA PRO A 147 6.88 -21.37 21.84
C PRO A 147 8.24 -21.10 22.49
N ASP A 148 8.75 -22.05 23.27
CA ASP A 148 10.01 -21.90 24.03
C ASP A 148 11.29 -21.76 23.18
N ARG A 149 11.20 -21.90 21.84
CA ARG A 149 12.36 -21.97 20.93
C ARG A 149 13.27 -20.73 21.00
N PHE A 150 12.70 -19.55 21.19
CA PHE A 150 13.41 -18.27 21.18
C PHE A 150 13.24 -17.49 22.50
N GLY A 151 12.93 -18.19 23.58
CA GLY A 151 12.69 -17.60 24.89
C GLY A 151 11.24 -17.16 25.06
N HIS A 152 11.01 -15.98 25.65
CA HIS A 152 9.67 -15.48 25.96
C HIS A 152 9.16 -14.57 24.83
N THR A 153 8.32 -15.11 23.96
CA THR A 153 7.73 -14.44 22.78
C THR A 153 6.20 -14.60 22.70
N PRO A 154 5.44 -14.23 23.76
CA PRO A 154 4.00 -14.48 23.86
C PRO A 154 3.16 -13.78 22.77
N VAL A 155 3.59 -12.64 22.23
CA VAL A 155 2.86 -11.93 21.17
C VAL A 155 2.98 -12.67 19.85
N GLN A 156 4.20 -13.12 19.49
CA GLN A 156 4.42 -13.99 18.33
C GLN A 156 3.72 -15.35 18.48
N GLU A 157 3.69 -15.91 19.70
CA GLU A 157 2.92 -17.14 20.01
C GLU A 157 1.42 -16.94 19.75
N ARG A 158 0.82 -15.88 20.31
CA ARG A 158 -0.61 -15.62 20.17
C ARG A 158 -1.01 -15.38 18.71
N LEU A 159 -0.25 -14.56 17.97
CA LEU A 159 -0.51 -14.30 16.54
C LEU A 159 -0.38 -15.57 15.68
N SER A 160 0.63 -16.41 15.97
CA SER A 160 0.81 -17.72 15.34
C SER A 160 -0.38 -18.66 15.59
N CYS A 161 -0.89 -18.73 16.82
CA CYS A 161 -2.07 -19.54 17.13
C CYS A 161 -3.33 -18.98 16.47
N LEU A 162 -3.54 -17.65 16.49
CA LEU A 162 -4.68 -17.02 15.82
C LEU A 162 -4.74 -17.35 14.32
N ALA A 163 -3.59 -17.35 13.64
CA ALA A 163 -3.50 -17.72 12.23
C ALA A 163 -3.78 -19.21 11.98
N LYS A 164 -3.16 -20.09 12.78
CA LYS A 164 -3.30 -21.55 12.70
C LYS A 164 -4.73 -22.03 13.00
N ASP A 165 -5.29 -21.61 14.14
CA ASP A 165 -6.57 -22.09 14.66
C ASP A 165 -7.76 -21.60 13.82
N ASN A 166 -7.59 -20.46 13.13
CA ASN A 166 -8.53 -19.96 12.13
C ASN A 166 -8.16 -20.34 10.68
N SER A 167 -7.04 -21.04 10.47
CA SER A 167 -6.51 -21.46 9.15
C SER A 167 -6.46 -20.32 8.11
N ILE A 168 -5.98 -19.15 8.54
CA ILE A 168 -5.95 -17.89 7.78
C ILE A 168 -4.57 -17.25 7.89
N TYR A 169 -4.09 -16.59 6.83
CA TYR A 169 -2.89 -15.76 6.95
C TYR A 169 -3.20 -14.51 7.79
N VAL A 170 -2.39 -14.23 8.81
CA VAL A 170 -2.53 -13.04 9.66
C VAL A 170 -1.32 -12.13 9.45
N VAL A 171 -1.59 -10.90 9.05
CA VAL A 171 -0.62 -9.81 8.95
C VAL A 171 -0.88 -8.83 10.08
N ALA A 172 0.14 -8.58 10.91
CA ALA A 172 0.05 -7.66 12.03
C ALA A 172 1.35 -6.85 12.16
N ASN A 173 1.24 -5.66 12.75
CA ASN A 173 2.37 -4.80 13.08
C ASN A 173 2.66 -4.90 14.58
N ILE A 174 3.91 -5.20 14.93
CA ILE A 174 4.41 -5.33 16.31
C ILE A 174 5.81 -4.70 16.42
N GLY A 175 6.37 -4.64 17.63
CA GLY A 175 7.69 -4.05 17.85
C GLY A 175 8.81 -5.09 17.99
N ASP A 176 9.87 -4.96 17.18
CA ASP A 176 11.09 -5.78 17.32
C ASP A 176 12.15 -5.06 18.17
N LYS A 177 12.94 -5.83 18.91
CA LYS A 177 14.21 -5.40 19.51
C LYS A 177 15.35 -6.31 19.07
N LYS A 178 16.49 -5.71 18.73
CA LYS A 178 17.72 -6.43 18.39
C LYS A 178 18.85 -5.96 19.31
N PRO A 179 19.20 -6.74 20.36
CA PRO A 179 20.32 -6.42 21.24
C PRO A 179 21.63 -6.30 20.44
N CYS A 180 22.40 -5.25 20.70
CA CYS A 180 23.68 -5.02 20.07
C CYS A 180 24.74 -4.66 21.13
N ASN A 181 25.99 -4.49 20.72
CA ASN A 181 27.07 -4.10 21.61
C ASN A 181 28.07 -3.19 20.87
N THR A 182 29.04 -2.64 21.60
CA THR A 182 30.02 -1.66 21.09
C THR A 182 30.99 -2.19 20.02
N SER A 183 30.92 -3.48 19.62
CA SER A 183 31.61 -3.98 18.44
C SER A 183 30.86 -3.69 17.13
N ASP A 184 29.55 -3.41 17.19
CA ASP A 184 28.80 -2.82 16.08
C ASP A 184 28.89 -1.29 16.17
N PRO A 185 29.53 -0.61 15.20
CA PRO A 185 29.71 0.84 15.24
C PRO A 185 28.40 1.64 15.06
N HIS A 186 27.30 1.00 14.66
CA HIS A 186 25.99 1.65 14.53
C HIS A 186 25.06 1.32 15.71
N CYS A 187 25.50 0.52 16.68
CA CYS A 187 24.67 0.14 17.83
C CYS A 187 24.24 1.40 18.61
N PRO A 188 22.94 1.63 18.83
CA PRO A 188 22.47 2.77 19.59
C PRO A 188 23.09 2.81 21.01
N PRO A 189 23.32 4.00 21.61
CA PRO A 189 23.99 4.12 22.91
C PRO A 189 23.30 3.37 24.06
N ASP A 190 22.03 3.03 23.88
CA ASP A 190 21.17 2.33 24.83
C ASP A 190 21.14 0.78 24.60
N GLY A 191 22.01 0.27 23.72
CA GLY A 191 22.39 -1.15 23.62
C GLY A 191 21.51 -2.04 22.76
N ARG A 192 20.56 -1.47 21.99
CA ARG A 192 19.67 -2.24 21.11
C ARG A 192 19.14 -1.39 19.96
N TYR A 193 18.85 -2.04 18.83
CA TYR A 193 17.90 -1.49 17.87
C TYR A 193 16.46 -1.79 18.29
N GLN A 194 15.53 -0.94 17.85
CA GLN A 194 14.09 -1.06 18.06
C GLN A 194 13.41 -0.75 16.73
N TYR A 195 12.50 -1.60 16.24
CA TYR A 195 11.89 -1.44 14.91
C TYR A 195 10.36 -1.52 14.97
N ASN A 196 9.70 -0.62 14.25
CA ASN A 196 8.31 -0.78 13.81
C ASN A 196 8.31 -1.93 12.79
N THR A 197 7.57 -3.02 13.08
CA THR A 197 7.79 -4.31 12.44
C THR A 197 6.51 -5.02 12.02
N ASP A 198 6.30 -5.15 10.72
CA ASP A 198 5.27 -6.03 10.20
C ASP A 198 5.70 -7.50 10.26
N VAL A 199 4.81 -8.37 10.73
CA VAL A 199 4.97 -9.83 10.76
C VAL A 199 3.81 -10.50 10.05
N VAL A 200 4.12 -11.61 9.36
CA VAL A 200 3.11 -12.44 8.70
C VAL A 200 3.21 -13.87 9.16
N PHE A 201 2.09 -14.39 9.65
CA PHE A 201 1.89 -15.80 9.95
C PHE A 201 1.03 -16.44 8.86
N ASP A 202 1.44 -17.60 8.34
CA ASP A 202 0.62 -18.37 7.41
C ASP A 202 -0.51 -19.13 8.11
N SER A 203 -1.37 -19.79 7.33
CA SER A 203 -2.51 -20.56 7.83
C SER A 203 -2.14 -21.80 8.68
N GLU A 204 -0.85 -22.16 8.78
CA GLU A 204 -0.36 -23.19 9.73
C GLU A 204 0.25 -22.55 11.00
N GLY A 205 0.27 -21.21 11.08
CA GLY A 205 0.86 -20.42 12.14
C GLY A 205 2.36 -20.16 11.98
N LYS A 206 2.96 -20.45 10.82
CA LYS A 206 4.39 -20.26 10.60
C LYS A 206 4.72 -18.79 10.33
N LEU A 207 5.77 -18.27 10.95
CA LEU A 207 6.33 -16.96 10.57
C LEU A 207 6.92 -17.06 9.16
N VAL A 208 6.33 -16.33 8.20
CA VAL A 208 6.72 -16.34 6.77
C VAL A 208 7.29 -15.02 6.27
N ALA A 209 7.02 -13.91 6.96
CA ALA A 209 7.65 -12.61 6.70
C ALA A 209 7.85 -11.82 8.00
N ARG A 210 8.92 -11.03 8.03
CA ARG A 210 9.19 -9.95 8.98
C ARG A 210 9.74 -8.78 8.16
N TYR A 211 9.21 -7.58 8.33
CA TYR A 211 9.65 -6.35 7.66
C TYR A 211 9.80 -5.23 8.67
N HIS A 212 10.96 -4.58 8.71
CA HIS A 212 11.17 -3.37 9.49
C HIS A 212 10.88 -2.13 8.65
N LYS A 213 10.00 -1.24 9.13
CA LYS A 213 9.61 0.01 8.45
C LYS A 213 10.84 0.86 8.11
N GLN A 214 11.01 1.17 6.81
CA GLN A 214 12.17 1.88 6.32
C GLN A 214 12.05 3.40 6.50
N ASN A 215 10.89 3.96 6.15
CA ASN A 215 10.64 5.40 6.13
C ASN A 215 9.81 5.79 7.35
N LEU A 216 10.50 6.09 8.46
CA LEU A 216 9.86 6.59 9.67
C LEU A 216 9.27 7.99 9.44
N PHE A 217 8.07 8.22 9.97
CA PHE A 217 7.40 9.52 9.99
C PHE A 217 7.97 10.42 11.09
N LEU A 218 7.72 11.73 10.98
CA LEU A 218 8.14 12.70 11.99
C LEU A 218 7.49 12.40 13.35
N GLY A 219 8.32 12.03 14.33
CA GLY A 219 7.92 11.74 15.71
C GLY A 219 8.00 10.27 16.12
N GLU A 220 8.33 9.34 15.20
CA GLU A 220 8.64 7.93 15.53
C GLU A 220 10.06 7.77 16.14
N ASP A 221 10.43 8.63 17.09
CA ASP A 221 11.76 8.67 17.74
C ASP A 221 12.05 7.43 18.62
N GLU A 222 11.03 6.63 18.93
CA GLU A 222 11.16 5.36 19.63
C GLU A 222 11.80 4.24 18.78
N PHE A 223 11.77 4.37 17.46
CA PHE A 223 12.26 3.38 16.50
C PHE A 223 13.60 3.78 15.84
N ASN A 224 14.20 2.81 15.16
CA ASN A 224 15.36 2.98 14.31
C ASN A 224 14.95 2.65 12.88
N ALA A 225 15.47 3.38 11.89
CA ALA A 225 15.41 2.91 10.51
C ALA A 225 16.40 1.74 10.31
N PRO A 226 16.07 0.72 9.48
CA PRO A 226 17.03 -0.26 9.02
C PRO A 226 18.19 0.39 8.27
N LYS A 227 19.35 -0.28 8.30
CA LYS A 227 20.57 0.24 7.65
C LYS A 227 20.44 0.26 6.12
N GLU A 228 19.79 -0.75 5.55
CA GLU A 228 19.52 -0.92 4.13
C GLU A 228 18.04 -1.30 3.99
N PRO A 229 17.30 -0.83 2.97
CA PRO A 229 15.89 -1.15 2.79
C PRO A 229 15.62 -2.66 2.69
N GLU A 230 14.70 -3.16 3.51
CA GLU A 230 14.29 -4.56 3.51
C GLU A 230 13.22 -4.82 2.44
N VAL A 231 13.57 -5.53 1.36
CA VAL A 231 12.61 -5.89 0.30
C VAL A 231 11.96 -7.26 0.59
N VAL A 232 10.88 -7.23 1.36
CA VAL A 232 10.26 -8.44 1.93
C VAL A 232 9.10 -8.95 1.07
N THR A 233 9.20 -10.22 0.64
CA THR A 233 8.13 -10.89 -0.12
C THR A 233 7.93 -12.33 0.34
N PHE A 234 6.72 -12.86 0.13
CA PHE A 234 6.42 -14.28 0.30
C PHE A 234 5.42 -14.76 -0.77
N ASN A 235 5.44 -16.06 -1.05
CA ASN A 235 4.54 -16.68 -2.02
C ASN A 235 3.44 -17.48 -1.30
N THR A 236 2.22 -17.45 -1.82
CA THR A 236 1.11 -18.32 -1.38
C THR A 236 0.56 -19.11 -2.57
N THR A 237 -0.47 -19.93 -2.34
CA THR A 237 -1.23 -20.58 -3.43
C THR A 237 -2.14 -19.60 -4.18
N PHE A 238 -2.20 -18.33 -3.78
CA PHE A 238 -3.12 -17.31 -4.28
C PHE A 238 -2.44 -15.96 -4.60
N GLY A 239 -1.13 -15.97 -4.83
CA GLY A 239 -0.37 -14.80 -5.31
C GLY A 239 1.01 -14.69 -4.65
N LYS A 240 1.84 -13.79 -5.19
CA LYS A 240 3.05 -13.28 -4.54
C LYS A 240 2.73 -11.98 -3.82
N PHE A 241 3.11 -11.90 -2.55
CA PHE A 241 2.83 -10.77 -1.68
C PHE A 241 4.11 -9.98 -1.38
N GLY A 242 3.98 -8.65 -1.41
CA GLY A 242 4.93 -7.71 -0.82
C GLY A 242 4.31 -7.04 0.40
N ILE A 243 5.13 -6.47 1.27
CA ILE A 243 4.70 -5.77 2.47
C ILE A 243 5.55 -4.53 2.72
N PHE A 244 4.91 -3.45 3.15
CA PHE A 244 5.52 -2.22 3.64
C PHE A 244 4.52 -1.43 4.49
N THR A 245 4.99 -0.45 5.27
CA THR A 245 4.19 0.14 6.35
C THR A 245 4.01 1.64 6.15
N CYS A 246 2.74 2.08 6.13
CA CYS A 246 2.36 3.49 6.24
C CYS A 246 3.14 4.45 5.31
N PHE A 247 3.99 5.31 5.87
CA PHE A 247 4.70 6.38 5.17
C PHE A 247 5.62 5.87 4.05
N ASP A 248 6.04 4.60 4.08
CA ASP A 248 6.79 3.92 3.00
C ASP A 248 6.14 4.10 1.60
N ILE A 249 4.81 4.24 1.52
CA ILE A 249 4.07 4.38 0.26
C ILE A 249 4.50 5.60 -0.58
N LEU A 250 5.04 6.64 0.08
CA LEU A 250 5.49 7.87 -0.57
C LEU A 250 6.92 7.77 -1.12
N PHE A 251 7.67 6.70 -0.86
CA PHE A 251 9.08 6.56 -1.21
C PHE A 251 9.34 5.45 -2.24
N HIS A 252 10.57 5.41 -2.77
CA HIS A 252 10.95 4.39 -3.74
C HIS A 252 11.12 3.03 -3.06
N ASP A 253 11.87 2.98 -1.96
CA ASP A 253 12.24 1.73 -1.31
C ASP A 253 11.51 1.56 0.04
N PRO A 254 10.90 0.38 0.29
CA PRO A 254 10.84 -0.80 -0.60
C PRO A 254 9.68 -0.75 -1.63
N ALA A 255 8.75 0.21 -1.52
CA ALA A 255 7.42 0.15 -2.13
C ALA A 255 7.41 0.00 -3.68
N VAL A 256 8.22 0.77 -4.39
CA VAL A 256 8.37 0.69 -5.85
C VAL A 256 9.12 -0.57 -6.27
N THR A 257 10.23 -0.86 -5.58
CA THR A 257 11.11 -2.03 -5.85
C THR A 257 10.35 -3.35 -5.73
N LEU A 258 9.43 -3.48 -4.76
CA LEU A 258 8.54 -4.64 -4.62
C LEU A 258 7.71 -4.92 -5.88
N VAL A 259 7.23 -3.88 -6.55
CA VAL A 259 6.40 -4.00 -7.76
C VAL A 259 7.26 -4.14 -9.01
N LYS A 260 8.27 -3.27 -9.18
CA LYS A 260 9.06 -3.18 -10.42
C LYS A 260 10.08 -4.29 -10.58
N ASP A 261 10.75 -4.70 -9.50
CA ASP A 261 11.83 -5.70 -9.57
C ASP A 261 11.39 -7.07 -9.05
N PHE A 262 10.48 -7.09 -8.07
CA PHE A 262 10.00 -8.32 -7.45
C PHE A 262 8.64 -8.80 -8.00
N HIS A 263 7.93 -7.99 -8.80
CA HIS A 263 6.68 -8.36 -9.47
C HIS A 263 5.65 -9.01 -8.53
N VAL A 264 5.40 -8.38 -7.38
CA VAL A 264 4.35 -8.83 -6.44
C VAL A 264 2.95 -8.61 -7.05
N ASP A 265 2.05 -9.56 -6.84
CA ASP A 265 0.65 -9.46 -7.27
C ASP A 265 -0.16 -8.55 -6.34
N THR A 266 0.20 -8.55 -5.05
CA THR A 266 -0.55 -7.91 -3.97
C THR A 266 0.38 -7.27 -2.93
N ILE A 267 0.05 -6.05 -2.50
CA ILE A 267 0.67 -5.39 -1.35
C ILE A 267 -0.20 -5.52 -0.10
N LEU A 268 0.46 -5.80 1.02
CA LEU A 268 -0.09 -5.77 2.37
C LEU A 268 0.39 -4.49 3.03
N PHE A 269 -0.54 -3.72 3.60
CA PHE A 269 -0.26 -2.37 4.08
C PHE A 269 -0.95 -2.08 5.43
N PRO A 270 -0.32 -2.48 6.54
CA PRO A 270 -0.60 -1.92 7.86
C PRO A 270 -0.27 -0.42 7.86
N THR A 271 -1.14 0.41 8.43
CA THR A 271 -0.94 1.87 8.45
C THR A 271 -1.65 2.56 9.62
N ALA A 272 -1.08 3.66 10.12
CA ALA A 272 -1.65 4.59 11.09
C ALA A 272 -1.80 5.98 10.44
N TRP A 273 -2.44 6.04 9.27
CA TRP A 273 -2.45 7.21 8.39
C TRP A 273 -3.35 8.34 8.91
N MET A 274 -2.78 9.54 9.09
CA MET A 274 -3.50 10.76 9.41
C MET A 274 -3.95 11.46 8.11
N ASN A 275 -5.26 11.61 7.90
CA ASN A 275 -5.79 12.19 6.65
C ASN A 275 -5.42 13.67 6.46
N VAL A 276 -4.80 14.00 5.32
CA VAL A 276 -4.50 15.37 4.88
C VAL A 276 -5.11 15.63 3.51
N LEU A 277 -6.28 16.28 3.49
CA LEU A 277 -6.92 16.73 2.25
C LEU A 277 -6.16 17.93 1.67
N PRO A 278 -6.11 18.10 0.34
CA PRO A 278 -6.97 17.45 -0.66
C PRO A 278 -6.42 16.20 -1.36
N HIS A 279 -5.19 15.73 -1.10
CA HIS A 279 -4.54 14.65 -1.89
C HIS A 279 -3.94 13.51 -1.07
N LEU A 280 -3.99 13.57 0.27
CA LEU A 280 -3.40 12.57 1.16
C LEU A 280 -4.45 12.08 2.17
N SER A 281 -5.69 11.87 1.70
CA SER A 281 -6.62 11.00 2.41
C SER A 281 -6.22 9.53 2.18
N ALA A 282 -6.33 8.70 3.21
CA ALA A 282 -5.90 7.31 3.17
C ALA A 282 -6.60 6.52 2.04
N ILE A 283 -7.93 6.54 1.97
CA ILE A 283 -8.64 5.79 0.92
C ILE A 283 -8.37 6.32 -0.49
N GLU A 284 -8.06 7.61 -0.62
CA GLU A 284 -7.74 8.28 -1.86
C GLU A 284 -6.36 7.83 -2.36
N PHE A 285 -5.31 8.21 -1.64
CA PHE A 285 -3.93 8.00 -2.05
C PHE A 285 -3.58 6.50 -2.15
N HIS A 286 -4.00 5.68 -1.17
CA HIS A 286 -3.69 4.24 -1.19
C HIS A 286 -4.35 3.52 -2.38
N SER A 287 -5.56 3.93 -2.79
CA SER A 287 -6.24 3.31 -3.93
C SER A 287 -5.72 3.82 -5.28
N ALA A 288 -5.32 5.10 -5.35
CA ALA A 288 -4.63 5.68 -6.50
C ALA A 288 -3.24 5.04 -6.71
N TRP A 289 -2.49 4.79 -5.64
CA TRP A 289 -1.21 4.09 -5.69
C TRP A 289 -1.38 2.67 -6.24
N ALA A 290 -2.37 1.92 -5.76
CA ALA A 290 -2.69 0.58 -6.26
C ALA A 290 -3.01 0.57 -7.78
N MET A 291 -3.79 1.56 -8.25
CA MET A 291 -4.09 1.73 -9.68
C MET A 291 -2.87 2.11 -10.52
N GLY A 292 -2.07 3.09 -10.07
CA GLY A 292 -0.89 3.57 -10.79
C GLY A 292 0.24 2.54 -10.85
N MET A 293 0.39 1.72 -9.79
CA MET A 293 1.38 0.65 -9.73
C MET A 293 0.90 -0.68 -10.34
N GLY A 294 -0.41 -0.85 -10.53
CA GLY A 294 -0.99 -2.01 -11.20
C GLY A 294 -1.09 -3.28 -10.33
N VAL A 295 -1.23 -3.13 -9.01
CA VAL A 295 -1.28 -4.24 -8.04
C VAL A 295 -2.57 -4.27 -7.23
N ASN A 296 -2.89 -5.43 -6.64
CA ASN A 296 -3.85 -5.46 -5.54
C ASN A 296 -3.24 -4.80 -4.29
N PHE A 297 -4.07 -4.23 -3.41
CA PHE A 297 -3.58 -3.52 -2.23
C PHE A 297 -4.56 -3.66 -1.06
N LEU A 298 -4.08 -4.13 0.10
CA LEU A 298 -4.87 -4.35 1.32
C LEU A 298 -4.42 -3.34 2.39
N ALA A 299 -5.13 -2.22 2.48
CA ALA A 299 -4.87 -1.15 3.44
C ALA A 299 -5.67 -1.37 4.73
N SER A 300 -4.98 -1.50 5.85
CA SER A 300 -5.60 -1.61 7.19
C SER A 300 -5.15 -0.44 8.05
N ASN A 301 -6.06 0.49 8.34
CA ASN A 301 -5.76 1.74 9.04
C ASN A 301 -6.23 1.70 10.51
N LEU A 302 -5.62 2.50 11.38
CA LEU A 302 -6.18 2.80 12.69
C LEU A 302 -7.49 3.60 12.57
N HIS A 303 -8.39 3.36 13.52
CA HIS A 303 -9.59 4.14 13.75
C HIS A 303 -9.38 5.06 14.97
N TYR A 304 -8.94 6.28 14.71
CA TYR A 304 -8.72 7.30 15.73
C TYR A 304 -9.06 8.71 15.18
N PRO A 305 -10.37 9.06 15.08
CA PRO A 305 -10.83 10.29 14.45
C PRO A 305 -10.24 11.58 15.03
N SER A 306 -9.82 11.58 16.31
CA SER A 306 -9.20 12.76 16.95
C SER A 306 -7.82 13.14 16.36
N LYS A 307 -7.10 12.19 15.75
CA LYS A 307 -5.91 12.45 14.89
C LYS A 307 -6.22 12.29 13.39
N LYS A 308 -7.51 12.29 13.00
CA LYS A 308 -7.97 12.02 11.62
C LYS A 308 -7.50 10.66 11.06
N MET A 309 -7.33 9.65 11.92
CA MET A 309 -7.02 8.29 11.47
C MET A 309 -8.32 7.53 11.21
N THR A 310 -8.59 7.23 9.94
CA THR A 310 -9.64 6.36 9.41
C THR A 310 -9.37 6.23 7.92
N GLY A 311 -9.64 5.08 7.30
CA GLY A 311 -9.45 4.93 5.86
C GLY A 311 -8.83 3.61 5.45
N SER A 312 -9.52 2.51 5.74
CA SER A 312 -9.13 1.16 5.35
C SER A 312 -9.81 0.73 4.05
N GLY A 313 -9.21 -0.22 3.32
CA GLY A 313 -9.81 -0.70 2.08
C GLY A 313 -9.05 -1.81 1.37
N ILE A 314 -9.72 -2.37 0.37
CA ILE A 314 -9.23 -3.44 -0.49
C ILE A 314 -9.34 -2.92 -1.93
N TYR A 315 -8.20 -2.71 -2.57
CA TYR A 315 -8.08 -2.08 -3.88
C TYR A 315 -7.53 -3.07 -4.91
N ALA A 316 -8.00 -2.97 -6.15
CA ALA A 316 -7.51 -3.71 -7.29
C ALA A 316 -7.05 -2.72 -8.39
N PRO A 317 -6.21 -3.14 -9.35
CA PRO A 317 -5.62 -2.23 -10.35
C PRO A 317 -6.62 -1.43 -11.19
N ASP A 318 -7.83 -1.96 -11.38
CA ASP A 318 -8.91 -1.34 -12.15
C ASP A 318 -9.85 -0.48 -11.30
N SER A 319 -10.01 -0.78 -10.01
CA SER A 319 -10.97 -0.10 -9.14
C SER A 319 -10.83 -0.52 -7.67
N PRO A 320 -11.14 0.37 -6.70
CA PRO A 320 -11.47 -0.03 -5.33
C PRO A 320 -12.56 -1.11 -5.29
N ARG A 321 -12.42 -2.11 -4.42
CA ARG A 321 -13.43 -3.17 -4.22
C ARG A 321 -14.25 -2.96 -2.94
N ALA A 322 -13.59 -2.56 -1.88
CA ALA A 322 -14.20 -2.15 -0.63
C ALA A 322 -13.37 -1.01 -0.02
N PHE A 323 -14.01 -0.04 0.63
CA PHE A 323 -13.35 0.99 1.41
C PHE A 323 -14.25 1.40 2.58
N HIS A 324 -13.65 2.00 3.60
CA HIS A 324 -14.34 2.58 4.75
C HIS A 324 -13.67 3.89 5.14
N TYR A 325 -14.49 4.85 5.55
CA TYR A 325 -14.07 6.12 6.13
C TYR A 325 -15.15 6.55 7.10
N ASP A 326 -14.78 6.82 8.34
CA ASP A 326 -15.70 7.29 9.37
C ASP A 326 -14.99 8.19 10.39
N MET A 327 -15.41 9.46 10.43
CA MET A 327 -14.98 10.47 11.41
C MET A 327 -16.05 10.74 12.48
N LYS A 328 -17.13 9.95 12.52
CA LYS A 328 -18.34 10.20 13.31
C LYS A 328 -18.54 9.19 14.46
N THR A 329 -18.02 7.97 14.35
CA THR A 329 -18.08 6.95 15.41
C THR A 329 -16.69 6.69 16.00
N GLU A 330 -16.59 5.72 16.92
CA GLU A 330 -15.33 5.21 17.48
C GLU A 330 -15.22 3.69 17.23
N GLU A 331 -15.90 3.18 16.19
CA GLU A 331 -16.12 1.75 15.95
C GLU A 331 -15.13 1.18 14.92
N GLY A 332 -14.50 0.05 15.23
CA GLY A 332 -13.66 -0.68 14.28
C GLY A 332 -14.46 -1.34 13.14
N LYS A 333 -13.84 -1.51 11.96
CA LYS A 333 -14.52 -2.01 10.75
C LYS A 333 -13.78 -3.14 10.06
N LEU A 334 -14.40 -4.31 10.00
CA LEU A 334 -14.00 -5.40 9.12
C LEU A 334 -14.54 -5.19 7.71
N LEU A 335 -13.66 -5.27 6.71
CA LEU A 335 -14.00 -5.31 5.28
C LEU A 335 -13.52 -6.62 4.67
N LEU A 336 -14.29 -7.17 3.73
CA LEU A 336 -13.90 -8.33 2.92
C LEU A 336 -14.19 -8.06 1.44
N SER A 337 -13.33 -8.59 0.56
CA SER A 337 -13.61 -8.66 -0.87
C SER A 337 -12.86 -9.83 -1.51
N GLN A 338 -13.43 -10.38 -2.59
CA GLN A 338 -12.68 -11.23 -3.49
C GLN A 338 -11.71 -10.39 -4.35
N LEU A 339 -10.54 -10.93 -4.63
CA LEU A 339 -9.53 -10.40 -5.53
C LEU A 339 -9.02 -11.50 -6.47
N ALA A 340 -8.47 -11.09 -7.62
CA ALA A 340 -7.72 -11.99 -8.49
C ALA A 340 -6.33 -12.27 -7.88
N SER A 341 -5.95 -13.54 -7.81
CA SER A 341 -4.64 -13.96 -7.26
C SER A 341 -3.46 -13.46 -8.06
N HIS A 342 -3.64 -13.39 -9.38
CA HIS A 342 -2.75 -12.74 -10.31
C HIS A 342 -3.59 -11.72 -11.10
N PRO A 343 -3.62 -10.44 -10.69
CA PRO A 343 -4.32 -9.42 -11.44
C PRO A 343 -3.72 -9.32 -12.85
N HIS A 344 -4.56 -9.06 -13.86
CA HIS A 344 -4.05 -8.92 -15.22
C HIS A 344 -3.20 -7.65 -15.30
N PRO A 345 -2.02 -7.68 -15.97
CA PRO A 345 -1.21 -6.49 -16.17
C PRO A 345 -2.05 -5.38 -16.80
N THR A 346 -2.15 -4.24 -16.13
CA THR A 346 -2.70 -3.02 -16.73
C THR A 346 -1.80 -2.61 -17.90
N ALA A 347 -2.41 -2.05 -18.95
CA ALA A 347 -1.63 -1.55 -20.08
C ALA A 347 -0.70 -0.43 -19.59
N VAL A 348 0.59 -0.50 -19.94
CA VAL A 348 1.58 0.51 -19.53
C VAL A 348 1.11 1.87 -20.02
N VAL A 349 0.87 2.78 -19.07
CA VAL A 349 0.43 4.15 -19.33
C VAL A 349 1.66 5.01 -19.59
N ASN A 350 1.67 5.74 -20.71
CA ASN A 350 2.64 6.79 -20.94
C ASN A 350 2.01 8.14 -20.56
N TRP A 351 2.26 8.58 -19.33
CA TRP A 351 1.56 9.70 -18.68
C TRP A 351 1.67 11.05 -19.41
N THR A 352 2.75 11.28 -20.17
CA THR A 352 2.97 12.52 -20.92
C THR A 352 2.49 12.45 -22.39
N SER A 353 2.07 11.28 -22.88
CA SER A 353 1.87 11.03 -24.31
C SER A 353 0.78 11.90 -24.93
N TYR A 354 -0.36 12.08 -24.27
CA TYR A 354 -1.43 12.96 -24.74
C TYR A 354 -1.08 14.44 -24.52
N ALA A 355 -0.57 14.76 -23.32
CA ALA A 355 -0.28 16.14 -22.90
C ALA A 355 0.79 16.81 -23.78
N SER A 356 1.83 16.08 -24.17
CA SER A 356 2.88 16.57 -25.07
C SER A 356 2.40 16.81 -26.52
N GLY A 357 1.23 16.26 -26.90
CA GLY A 357 0.67 16.34 -28.25
C GLY A 357 -0.37 17.45 -28.46
N ILE A 358 -0.72 18.22 -27.42
CA ILE A 358 -1.77 19.24 -27.47
C ILE A 358 -1.18 20.65 -27.36
N GLU A 359 -1.60 21.54 -28.27
CA GLU A 359 -1.27 22.96 -28.18
C GLU A 359 -2.00 23.60 -26.99
N ALA A 360 -1.27 24.33 -26.14
CA ALA A 360 -1.85 25.07 -25.03
C ALA A 360 -2.85 26.11 -25.57
N PRO A 361 -4.15 26.09 -25.16
CA PRO A 361 -5.12 27.06 -25.62
C PRO A 361 -4.70 28.47 -25.19
N SER A 362 -4.52 29.39 -26.15
CA SER A 362 -4.12 30.77 -25.89
C SER A 362 -5.26 31.58 -25.26
N MET A 363 -5.51 31.35 -23.98
CA MET A 363 -6.53 32.03 -23.19
C MET A 363 -5.85 32.94 -22.16
N GLY A 364 -6.14 34.24 -22.21
CA GLY A 364 -5.66 35.24 -21.26
C GLY A 364 -6.35 35.14 -19.89
N ASN A 365 -6.36 33.94 -19.31
CA ASN A 365 -6.86 33.70 -17.97
C ASN A 365 -5.86 34.24 -16.95
N GLN A 366 -6.38 34.74 -15.84
CA GLN A 366 -5.56 35.29 -14.77
C GLN A 366 -5.19 34.15 -13.81
N GLU A 367 -3.93 33.72 -13.88
CA GLU A 367 -3.34 32.78 -12.94
C GLU A 367 -3.13 33.43 -11.57
N PHE A 368 -3.10 32.61 -10.52
CA PHE A 368 -2.78 33.03 -9.15
C PHE A 368 -2.05 31.93 -8.39
N LYS A 369 -1.54 32.28 -7.20
CA LYS A 369 -0.86 31.36 -6.29
C LYS A 369 -1.79 30.93 -5.17
N GLY A 370 -1.73 29.65 -4.80
CA GLY A 370 -2.40 29.10 -3.63
C GLY A 370 -1.57 27.95 -3.05
N THR A 371 -1.85 27.58 -1.81
CA THR A 371 -1.06 26.59 -1.07
C THR A 371 -1.85 25.30 -0.92
N ILE A 372 -1.26 24.18 -1.33
CA ILE A 372 -1.76 22.84 -0.98
C ILE A 372 -0.71 22.19 -0.10
N PHE A 373 -1.07 21.79 1.12
CA PHE A 373 -0.16 21.11 2.06
C PHE A 373 1.27 21.72 2.07
N PHE A 374 1.34 23.03 2.32
CA PHE A 374 2.57 23.85 2.34
C PHE A 374 3.28 24.11 1.00
N ASP A 375 2.91 23.42 -0.09
CA ASP A 375 3.45 23.64 -1.44
C ASP A 375 2.73 24.76 -2.19
N GLU A 376 3.48 25.61 -2.92
CA GLU A 376 2.92 26.72 -3.69
C GLU A 376 2.54 26.29 -5.12
N PHE A 377 1.25 26.03 -5.34
CA PHE A 377 0.67 25.70 -6.63
C PHE A 377 0.44 26.95 -7.49
N THR A 378 0.42 26.75 -8.81
CA THR A 378 -0.04 27.77 -9.78
C THR A 378 -1.43 27.38 -10.26
N PHE A 379 -2.42 28.23 -10.00
CA PHE A 379 -3.85 27.94 -10.17
C PHE A 379 -4.52 28.81 -11.23
N LEU A 380 -5.62 28.27 -11.78
CA LEU A 380 -6.50 28.92 -12.74
C LEU A 380 -7.98 28.57 -12.42
N GLU A 381 -8.84 29.58 -12.33
CA GLU A 381 -10.27 29.42 -11.97
C GLU A 381 -11.16 28.90 -13.13
N LEU A 382 -11.97 27.88 -12.85
CA LEU A 382 -13.00 27.35 -13.76
C LEU A 382 -14.26 28.23 -13.75
N LYS A 383 -14.22 29.29 -14.58
CA LYS A 383 -15.30 30.30 -14.67
C LYS A 383 -16.58 29.78 -15.33
N GLY A 384 -16.46 28.93 -16.35
CA GLY A 384 -17.59 28.39 -17.12
C GLY A 384 -18.22 27.14 -16.51
N VAL A 385 -19.42 26.78 -16.99
CA VAL A 385 -20.04 25.46 -16.74
C VAL A 385 -19.31 24.33 -17.49
N ALA A 386 -18.62 24.65 -18.57
CA ALA A 386 -17.72 23.76 -19.29
C ALA A 386 -16.54 24.58 -19.82
N GLY A 387 -15.40 23.93 -20.02
CA GLY A 387 -14.19 24.60 -20.52
C GLY A 387 -13.05 23.63 -20.80
N ASN A 388 -12.08 24.16 -21.54
CA ASN A 388 -10.77 23.55 -21.76
C ASN A 388 -9.73 24.52 -21.23
N TYR A 389 -8.92 24.09 -20.28
CA TYR A 389 -7.93 24.93 -19.60
C TYR A 389 -6.56 24.26 -19.58
N THR A 390 -5.53 25.09 -19.49
CA THR A 390 -4.15 24.67 -19.29
C THR A 390 -3.50 25.65 -18.33
N VAL A 391 -2.72 25.14 -17.39
CA VAL A 391 -1.88 25.89 -16.45
C VAL A 391 -0.56 25.15 -16.30
N CYS A 392 0.55 25.86 -16.15
CA CYS A 392 1.87 25.24 -16.05
C CYS A 392 2.64 25.78 -14.84
N GLN A 393 3.48 24.94 -14.25
CA GLN A 393 4.51 25.36 -13.31
C GLN A 393 5.81 24.62 -13.64
N LYS A 394 6.88 25.36 -13.91
CA LYS A 394 8.16 24.83 -14.41
C LYS A 394 7.95 23.95 -15.65
N ASP A 395 8.30 22.66 -15.55
CA ASP A 395 8.32 21.70 -16.65
C ASP A 395 6.98 20.92 -16.76
N LEU A 396 6.11 21.03 -15.74
CA LEU A 396 4.76 20.46 -15.75
C LEU A 396 3.72 21.44 -16.29
N CYS A 397 3.10 21.10 -17.42
CA CYS A 397 1.85 21.67 -17.90
C CYS A 397 0.69 20.68 -17.65
N CYS A 398 -0.39 21.18 -17.08
CA CYS A 398 -1.59 20.43 -16.73
C CYS A 398 -2.76 20.86 -17.60
N HIS A 399 -3.50 19.91 -18.17
CA HIS A 399 -4.57 20.14 -19.13
C HIS A 399 -5.87 19.49 -18.67
N LEU A 400 -6.95 20.27 -18.65
CA LEU A 400 -8.28 19.83 -18.23
C LEU A 400 -9.34 20.19 -19.26
N SER A 401 -10.12 19.19 -19.67
CA SER A 401 -11.44 19.37 -20.28
C SER A 401 -12.52 18.96 -19.28
N TYR A 402 -13.56 19.76 -19.08
CA TYR A 402 -14.64 19.43 -18.16
C TYR A 402 -16.02 19.97 -18.58
N ARG A 403 -17.06 19.38 -17.98
CA ARG A 403 -18.43 19.90 -17.96
C ARG A 403 -19.07 19.60 -16.60
N MET A 404 -19.41 20.66 -15.86
CA MET A 404 -20.26 20.61 -14.68
C MET A 404 -21.72 20.37 -15.08
N SER A 405 -22.51 19.73 -14.22
CA SER A 405 -23.97 19.61 -14.39
C SER A 405 -24.66 20.96 -14.22
N GLU A 406 -24.17 21.79 -13.29
CA GLU A 406 -24.54 23.20 -13.09
C GLU A 406 -23.31 24.01 -12.67
N LYS A 407 -23.19 25.27 -13.10
CA LYS A 407 -22.18 26.20 -12.55
C LYS A 407 -22.80 26.93 -11.37
N ARG A 408 -22.39 26.53 -10.17
CA ARG A 408 -22.78 27.16 -8.91
C ARG A 408 -22.08 28.50 -8.71
N SER A 409 -22.72 29.40 -7.97
CA SER A 409 -22.16 30.71 -7.57
C SER A 409 -21.53 30.72 -6.19
N ASP A 410 -21.86 29.72 -5.37
CA ASP A 410 -21.35 29.47 -4.01
C ASP A 410 -20.18 28.48 -3.96
N GLU A 411 -19.81 27.86 -5.08
CA GLU A 411 -18.65 26.98 -5.19
C GLU A 411 -17.70 27.40 -6.32
N VAL A 412 -16.40 27.41 -6.00
CA VAL A 412 -15.31 27.68 -6.92
C VAL A 412 -14.48 26.41 -7.11
N TYR A 413 -14.08 26.17 -8.36
CA TYR A 413 -13.18 25.09 -8.74
C TYR A 413 -12.00 25.68 -9.49
N VAL A 414 -10.83 25.06 -9.33
CA VAL A 414 -9.58 25.48 -9.98
C VAL A 414 -8.88 24.30 -10.61
N LEU A 415 -8.12 24.57 -11.68
CA LEU A 415 -7.06 23.71 -12.18
C LEU A 415 -5.73 24.22 -11.60
N GLY A 416 -4.92 23.33 -11.03
CA GLY A 416 -3.61 23.63 -10.47
C GLY A 416 -2.50 22.76 -11.05
N ALA A 417 -1.30 23.33 -11.13
CA ALA A 417 -0.04 22.64 -11.41
C ALA A 417 0.97 22.90 -10.28
N PHE A 418 1.65 21.85 -9.85
CA PHE A 418 2.85 21.92 -9.00
C PHE A 418 3.98 21.07 -9.57
N ASP A 419 5.19 21.60 -9.48
CA ASP A 419 6.43 20.94 -9.83
C ASP A 419 7.48 21.40 -8.83
N GLY A 420 7.90 20.55 -7.89
CA GLY A 420 8.80 20.97 -6.82
C GLY A 420 9.10 19.92 -5.75
N LEU A 421 10.06 20.26 -4.88
CA LEU A 421 10.42 19.49 -3.71
C LEU A 421 9.52 19.90 -2.54
N HIS A 422 8.71 18.96 -2.05
CA HIS A 422 8.03 19.07 -0.78
C HIS A 422 9.02 18.87 0.37
N THR A 423 8.88 19.63 1.47
CA THR A 423 9.87 19.65 2.58
C THR A 423 9.28 19.70 3.99
N VAL A 424 7.95 19.59 4.17
CA VAL A 424 7.30 19.66 5.48
C VAL A 424 6.89 18.26 5.90
N GLU A 425 7.18 17.83 7.13
CA GLU A 425 6.86 16.46 7.61
C GLU A 425 7.48 15.31 6.75
N GLY A 426 8.34 15.63 5.78
CA GLY A 426 9.06 14.71 4.89
C GLY A 426 9.80 15.48 3.79
N SER A 427 10.62 14.78 2.98
CA SER A 427 11.29 15.39 1.83
C SER A 427 11.13 14.51 0.58
N TYR A 428 10.39 15.02 -0.41
CA TYR A 428 10.05 14.25 -1.62
C TYR A 428 9.63 15.17 -2.78
N TYR A 429 10.04 14.83 -4.00
CA TYR A 429 9.77 15.62 -5.20
C TYR A 429 8.46 15.21 -5.88
N LEU A 430 7.61 16.20 -6.14
CA LEU A 430 6.27 16.04 -6.67
C LEU A 430 6.14 16.75 -8.02
N GLN A 431 5.40 16.12 -8.93
CA GLN A 431 4.71 16.80 -10.02
C GLN A 431 3.22 16.49 -9.87
N ILE A 432 2.35 17.50 -9.77
CA ILE A 432 0.92 17.31 -9.50
C ILE A 432 0.07 18.15 -10.44
N CYS A 433 -0.87 17.51 -11.11
CA CYS A 433 -1.98 18.17 -11.80
C CYS A 433 -3.27 17.91 -11.03
N THR A 434 -4.02 18.95 -10.68
CA THR A 434 -5.23 18.79 -9.86
C THR A 434 -6.37 19.70 -10.32
N LEU A 435 -7.57 19.13 -10.44
CA LEU A 435 -8.85 19.84 -10.44
C LEU A 435 -9.41 19.72 -9.02
N LEU A 436 -9.56 20.82 -8.28
CA LEU A 436 -10.08 20.80 -6.92
C LEU A 436 -11.16 21.85 -6.66
N LYS A 437 -12.02 21.56 -5.68
CA LYS A 437 -13.00 22.49 -5.12
C LYS A 437 -12.33 23.35 -4.04
N CYS A 438 -12.41 24.67 -4.18
CA CYS A 438 -11.90 25.59 -3.16
C CYS A 438 -12.80 25.58 -1.91
N LYS A 439 -12.23 25.80 -0.74
CA LYS A 439 -12.98 25.72 0.53
C LYS A 439 -14.08 26.78 0.64
N THR A 440 -13.81 27.97 0.12
CA THR A 440 -14.77 29.07 0.03
C THR A 440 -14.76 29.67 -1.38
N THR A 441 -15.55 30.72 -1.61
CA THR A 441 -15.49 31.51 -2.85
C THR A 441 -14.25 32.43 -2.94
N ASP A 442 -13.46 32.55 -1.87
CA ASP A 442 -12.17 33.26 -1.90
C ASP A 442 -11.09 32.35 -2.50
N LEU A 443 -10.43 32.82 -3.57
CA LEU A 443 -9.38 32.12 -4.29
C LEU A 443 -8.16 31.81 -3.41
N HIS A 444 -7.91 32.58 -2.35
CA HIS A 444 -6.85 32.28 -1.38
C HIS A 444 -7.10 31.00 -0.58
N THR A 445 -8.32 30.47 -0.57
CA THR A 445 -8.70 29.21 0.09
C THR A 445 -8.70 27.99 -0.86
N CYS A 446 -8.21 28.16 -2.09
CA CYS A 446 -8.01 27.06 -3.03
C CYS A 446 -6.75 26.26 -2.64
N GLY A 447 -6.95 25.02 -2.20
CA GLY A 447 -5.90 24.15 -1.65
C GLY A 447 -6.07 23.82 -0.16
N ASP A 448 -6.88 24.58 0.57
CA ASP A 448 -7.30 24.23 1.92
C ASP A 448 -8.10 22.92 1.93
N SER A 449 -8.01 22.16 3.03
CA SER A 449 -8.83 20.97 3.31
C SER A 449 -10.34 21.24 3.15
N VAL A 450 -11.02 20.43 2.33
CA VAL A 450 -12.48 20.46 2.10
C VAL A 450 -13.08 19.07 2.17
N GLU A 451 -14.13 18.89 2.99
CA GLU A 451 -14.82 17.61 3.15
C GLU A 451 -16.11 17.49 2.34
N THR A 452 -16.72 18.61 1.93
CA THR A 452 -18.02 18.62 1.23
C THR A 452 -18.07 19.54 0.00
N ALA A 453 -18.84 19.09 -1.00
CA ALA A 453 -19.12 19.83 -2.23
C ALA A 453 -20.54 19.54 -2.73
N SER A 454 -21.06 20.37 -3.64
CA SER A 454 -22.39 20.24 -4.26
C SER A 454 -22.34 20.09 -5.78
N THR A 455 -21.31 20.64 -6.45
CA THR A 455 -21.19 20.63 -7.92
C THR A 455 -20.85 19.24 -8.44
N ARG A 456 -21.76 18.69 -9.25
CA ARG A 456 -21.56 17.46 -10.03
C ARG A 456 -20.93 17.75 -11.38
N PHE A 457 -20.27 16.75 -11.95
CA PHE A 457 -19.64 16.82 -13.26
C PHE A 457 -20.23 15.74 -14.18
N GLU A 458 -20.69 16.18 -15.36
CA GLU A 458 -21.10 15.31 -16.47
C GLU A 458 -19.89 14.65 -17.12
N MET A 459 -18.76 15.38 -17.19
CA MET A 459 -17.47 14.82 -17.61
C MET A 459 -16.27 15.60 -17.06
N PHE A 460 -15.14 14.90 -16.93
CA PHE A 460 -13.80 15.46 -16.82
C PHE A 460 -12.79 14.63 -17.64
N SER A 461 -11.68 15.25 -18.03
CA SER A 461 -10.49 14.60 -18.59
C SER A 461 -9.27 15.43 -18.23
N LEU A 462 -8.41 14.90 -17.36
CA LEU A 462 -7.19 15.51 -16.84
C LEU A 462 -5.96 14.77 -17.38
N SER A 463 -4.89 15.51 -17.68
CA SER A 463 -3.58 14.99 -18.11
C SER A 463 -2.48 16.02 -17.85
N GLY A 464 -1.22 15.63 -17.85
CA GLY A 464 -0.10 16.55 -17.71
C GLY A 464 1.20 16.05 -18.32
N THR A 465 2.16 16.96 -18.52
CA THR A 465 3.47 16.66 -19.14
C THR A 465 4.46 16.04 -18.14
N PHE A 466 4.04 15.01 -17.41
CA PHE A 466 4.83 14.37 -16.35
C PHE A 466 6.18 13.85 -16.86
N GLU A 467 7.26 14.16 -16.14
CA GLU A 467 8.61 13.62 -16.41
C GLU A 467 8.79 12.20 -15.82
N THR A 468 7.85 11.77 -14.98
CA THR A 468 7.85 10.45 -14.31
C THR A 468 6.85 9.49 -14.93
N GLN A 469 7.09 8.18 -14.75
CA GLN A 469 6.10 7.12 -15.03
C GLN A 469 5.33 6.69 -13.76
N TYR A 470 5.71 7.22 -12.60
CA TYR A 470 5.07 6.98 -11.31
C TYR A 470 4.05 8.09 -11.02
N VAL A 471 2.83 7.92 -11.54
CA VAL A 471 1.71 8.83 -11.35
C VAL A 471 0.51 8.05 -10.82
N PHE A 472 -0.11 8.58 -9.77
CA PHE A 472 -1.20 7.97 -9.04
C PHE A 472 -2.50 8.74 -9.35
N PRO A 473 -3.50 8.10 -9.98
CA PRO A 473 -4.76 8.75 -10.40
C PRO A 473 -5.80 8.78 -9.28
N GLU A 474 -6.18 9.97 -8.84
CA GLU A 474 -7.07 10.21 -7.70
C GLU A 474 -8.41 10.80 -8.15
N VAL A 475 -9.50 10.30 -7.60
CA VAL A 475 -10.84 10.88 -7.75
C VAL A 475 -11.57 10.75 -6.41
N LEU A 476 -11.76 11.88 -5.72
CA LEU A 476 -12.43 11.94 -4.44
C LEU A 476 -13.71 12.78 -4.55
N LEU A 477 -14.81 12.20 -4.07
CA LEU A 477 -16.13 12.80 -4.02
C LEU A 477 -16.42 13.37 -2.62
N SER A 478 -17.43 14.25 -2.55
CA SER A 478 -17.94 14.82 -1.30
C SER A 478 -18.22 13.76 -0.24
N GLU A 479 -17.99 14.12 1.03
CA GLU A 479 -18.01 13.21 2.19
C GLU A 479 -16.93 12.12 2.15
N ILE A 480 -15.80 12.39 1.47
CA ILE A 480 -14.63 11.52 1.37
C ILE A 480 -15.01 10.13 0.85
N GLN A 481 -15.57 10.10 -0.36
CA GLN A 481 -16.04 8.88 -1.02
C GLN A 481 -15.26 8.64 -2.31
N LEU A 482 -14.84 7.39 -2.55
CA LEU A 482 -14.23 7.00 -3.83
C LEU A 482 -15.30 6.84 -4.92
N ALA A 483 -14.87 6.90 -6.19
CA ALA A 483 -15.73 6.75 -7.37
C ALA A 483 -15.46 5.43 -8.14
N PRO A 484 -15.68 4.24 -7.55
CA PRO A 484 -15.32 2.96 -8.16
C PRO A 484 -16.09 2.69 -9.46
N GLY A 485 -15.35 2.43 -10.54
CA GLY A 485 -15.93 2.17 -11.87
C GLY A 485 -16.64 3.38 -12.51
N GLU A 486 -16.29 4.61 -12.12
CA GLU A 486 -16.83 5.84 -12.73
C GLU A 486 -15.83 6.58 -13.61
N PHE A 487 -14.53 6.28 -13.45
CA PHE A 487 -13.43 6.86 -14.21
C PHE A 487 -12.51 5.76 -14.77
N GLN A 488 -11.65 6.14 -15.71
CA GLN A 488 -10.57 5.30 -16.23
C GLN A 488 -9.31 6.12 -16.50
N VAL A 489 -8.18 5.43 -16.52
CA VAL A 489 -6.92 5.91 -17.10
C VAL A 489 -6.75 5.30 -18.49
N SER A 490 -6.42 6.15 -19.45
CA SER A 490 -6.07 5.74 -20.82
C SER A 490 -4.56 5.55 -20.97
N SER A 491 -4.15 4.70 -21.92
CA SER A 491 -2.73 4.40 -22.16
C SER A 491 -1.88 5.63 -22.57
N ASP A 492 -2.52 6.74 -22.99
CA ASP A 492 -1.85 7.99 -23.35
C ASP A 492 -1.81 9.03 -22.20
N GLY A 493 -2.18 8.64 -20.97
CA GLY A 493 -1.96 9.44 -19.77
C GLY A 493 -3.14 10.29 -19.31
N ARG A 494 -4.32 10.18 -19.93
CA ARG A 494 -5.52 10.89 -19.45
C ARG A 494 -6.27 10.08 -18.40
N LEU A 495 -6.59 10.74 -17.29
CA LEU A 495 -7.58 10.34 -16.29
C LEU A 495 -8.92 11.00 -16.63
N TYR A 496 -9.96 10.21 -16.94
CA TYR A 496 -11.24 10.71 -17.44
C TYR A 496 -12.46 9.97 -16.89
N SER A 497 -13.57 10.67 -16.78
CA SER A 497 -14.89 10.11 -16.43
C SER A 497 -15.42 9.23 -17.55
N GLN A 498 -15.91 8.03 -17.22
CA GLN A 498 -16.65 7.19 -18.18
C GLN A 498 -18.13 7.58 -18.30
N LYS A 499 -18.66 8.18 -17.23
CA LYS A 499 -20.08 8.53 -17.03
C LYS A 499 -20.16 9.71 -16.05
N PRO A 500 -21.29 10.43 -15.96
CA PRO A 500 -21.50 11.43 -14.91
C PRO A 500 -21.31 10.81 -13.52
N LEU A 501 -20.62 11.52 -12.63
CA LEU A 501 -20.25 10.97 -11.32
C LEU A 501 -21.46 10.84 -10.38
N SER A 502 -21.41 9.82 -9.52
CA SER A 502 -22.46 9.53 -8.54
C SER A 502 -22.57 10.60 -7.45
N GLY A 503 -21.50 11.35 -7.17
CA GLY A 503 -21.45 12.45 -6.20
C GLY A 503 -20.79 13.72 -6.74
N PRO A 504 -20.86 14.84 -5.99
CA PRO A 504 -20.07 16.04 -6.23
C PRO A 504 -18.57 15.77 -6.07
N ILE A 505 -17.72 16.47 -6.84
CA ILE A 505 -16.26 16.31 -6.78
C ILE A 505 -15.65 17.14 -5.64
N LEU A 506 -14.73 16.56 -4.86
CA LEU A 506 -13.76 17.32 -4.08
C LEU A 506 -12.50 17.56 -4.90
N THR A 507 -11.93 16.50 -5.47
CA THR A 507 -10.77 16.58 -6.36
C THR A 507 -10.75 15.50 -7.45
N VAL A 508 -10.06 15.81 -8.55
CA VAL A 508 -9.53 14.86 -9.54
C VAL A 508 -8.06 15.23 -9.71
N THR A 509 -7.15 14.32 -9.37
CA THR A 509 -5.71 14.61 -9.33
C THR A 509 -4.91 13.53 -10.05
N LEU A 510 -3.78 13.93 -10.61
CA LEU A 510 -2.70 13.06 -11.06
C LEU A 510 -1.47 13.40 -10.21
N PHE A 511 -1.17 12.54 -9.23
CA PHE A 511 -0.12 12.74 -8.24
C PHE A 511 1.16 12.01 -8.68
N GLY A 512 2.16 12.75 -9.15
CA GLY A 512 3.40 12.20 -9.70
C GLY A 512 4.59 12.28 -8.72
N ARG A 513 5.38 11.20 -8.64
CA ARG A 513 6.63 11.14 -7.84
C ARG A 513 7.87 11.06 -8.72
N LEU A 514 8.84 11.92 -8.45
CA LEU A 514 10.15 11.96 -9.11
C LEU A 514 11.21 11.56 -8.07
N TYR A 515 11.25 10.28 -7.72
CA TYR A 515 12.06 9.74 -6.62
C TYR A 515 13.55 10.10 -6.73
N GLU A 516 14.10 10.17 -7.95
CA GLU A 516 15.47 10.57 -8.24
C GLU A 516 15.78 12.04 -7.91
N LYS A 517 14.76 12.89 -7.74
CA LYS A 517 14.88 14.31 -7.35
C LYS A 517 14.63 14.57 -5.86
N ASP A 518 14.23 13.56 -5.07
CA ASP A 518 14.03 13.68 -3.60
C ASP A 518 15.30 14.18 -2.91
N SER A 519 16.45 13.65 -3.34
CA SER A 519 17.78 14.05 -2.87
C SER A 519 18.42 15.08 -3.79
N SER A 520 17.88 16.30 -3.86
CA SER A 520 18.48 17.38 -4.65
C SER A 520 19.94 17.65 -4.21
N PRO A 521 20.96 17.43 -5.09
CA PRO A 521 22.37 17.52 -4.69
C PRO A 521 22.82 18.90 -4.21
N ASN A 522 22.01 19.94 -4.47
CA ASN A 522 22.40 21.33 -4.32
C ASN A 522 22.23 21.87 -2.88
N ALA A 523 21.31 21.33 -2.07
CA ALA A 523 21.06 21.86 -0.72
C ALA A 523 22.26 21.68 0.22
N PHE A 524 22.82 20.47 0.29
CA PHE A 524 24.03 20.21 1.08
C PHE A 524 25.30 20.79 0.45
N SER A 525 25.40 20.79 -0.88
CA SER A 525 26.55 21.34 -1.62
C SER A 525 26.68 22.85 -1.39
N ASP A 526 25.62 23.64 -1.59
CA ASP A 526 25.70 25.10 -1.40
C ASP A 526 25.87 25.46 0.08
N LEU A 527 25.25 24.74 1.02
CA LEU A 527 25.46 24.99 2.44
C LEU A 527 26.93 24.73 2.84
N MET A 528 27.52 23.62 2.40
CA MET A 528 28.94 23.33 2.65
C MET A 528 29.88 24.30 1.93
N ALA A 529 29.55 24.73 0.71
CA ALA A 529 30.30 25.75 -0.02
C ALA A 529 30.23 27.14 0.65
N GLN A 530 29.08 27.52 1.19
CA GLN A 530 28.91 28.73 1.98
C GLN A 530 29.65 28.66 3.32
N VAL A 531 29.56 27.54 4.06
CA VAL A 531 30.31 27.32 5.30
C VAL A 531 31.82 27.35 5.04
N LEU A 532 32.31 26.72 3.96
CA LEU A 532 33.72 26.81 3.54
C LEU A 532 34.13 28.25 3.20
N ARG A 533 33.31 29.01 2.46
CA ARG A 533 33.58 30.43 2.17
C ARG A 533 33.62 31.29 3.44
N VAL A 534 32.69 31.08 4.38
CA VAL A 534 32.66 31.81 5.65
C VAL A 534 33.89 31.44 6.51
N MET A 535 34.26 30.16 6.58
CA MET A 535 35.51 29.73 7.24
C MET A 535 36.75 30.39 6.63
N LEU A 536 36.87 30.42 5.29
CA LEU A 536 37.98 31.11 4.61
C LEU A 536 38.01 32.62 4.90
N ILE A 537 36.86 33.28 4.98
CA ILE A 537 36.76 34.72 5.26
C ILE A 537 37.04 35.06 6.73
N VAL A 538 36.64 34.21 7.67
CA VAL A 538 36.74 34.48 9.12
C VAL A 538 38.03 33.95 9.74
N VAL A 539 38.46 32.74 9.40
CA VAL A 539 39.60 32.08 10.05
C VAL A 539 40.94 32.67 9.56
N ILE A 540 41.06 32.98 8.27
CA ILE A 540 42.34 33.48 7.72
C ILE A 540 42.76 34.82 8.36
N PRO A 541 41.90 35.86 8.49
CA PRO A 541 42.28 37.10 9.17
C PRO A 541 42.62 36.92 10.65
N ILE A 542 41.93 36.00 11.35
CA ILE A 542 42.18 35.71 12.77
C ILE A 542 43.55 35.03 12.95
N VAL A 543 43.90 34.06 12.11
CA VAL A 543 45.22 33.41 12.16
C VAL A 543 46.35 34.38 11.80
N TYR A 544 46.13 35.31 10.87
CA TYR A 544 47.10 36.36 10.53
C TYR A 544 47.25 37.44 11.62
N SER A 545 46.24 37.68 12.47
CA SER A 545 46.29 38.69 13.54
C SER A 545 46.72 38.14 14.91
N LEU A 546 46.82 36.81 15.06
CA LEU A 546 47.41 36.13 16.23
C LEU A 546 48.86 35.68 16.01
N GLY A 547 49.45 35.99 14.86
CA GLY A 547 50.78 35.53 14.43
C GLY A 547 51.88 36.60 14.35
N TRP A 548 51.66 37.81 14.91
CA TRP A 548 52.60 38.94 14.92
C TRP A 548 52.71 39.55 16.33
#